data_AF-A0A946GFJ2-F1
#
_entry.id   AF-A0A946GFJ2-F1
#
_cell.length_a   1.000
_cell.length_b   1.000
_cell.length_c   1.000
_cell.angle_alpha   90.00
_cell.angle_beta   90.00
_cell.angle_gamma   90.00
#
_symmetry.space_group_name_H-M   'P 1'
#
loop_
_entity.id
_entity.type
_entity.pdbx_description
1 polymer ?
#
loop_
_entity_poly.entity_id
_entity_poly.type
_entity_poly.pdbx_seq_one_letter_code
_entity_poly.pdbx_strand_id
1 'polypeptide(L)'
;PGDLADGLPIVVLLNGGSASASEIVAGALQDHKRAILLGTKSFGKGSVQTIIPLSGQGAMRLTTARYFTPSGRSIQAVGIEPDIKVEQAKLETVTRPKGRREADLRGALENGNKKKDADKDTKSDSKADASKDKKDAKPQDYQLARALDLIRGVSMFQGAVSAKQ
;
A
#
# COMPACT_ATOMS: atom_id res chain seq x y z
N PRO A 1 3.03 -22.51 -15.58
CA PRO A 1 1.56 -22.64 -15.44
C PRO A 1 1.11 -22.20 -14.03
N GLY A 2 0.24 -21.17 -13.95
CA GLY A 2 -0.38 -20.76 -12.68
C GLY A 2 -0.14 -19.31 -12.23
N ASP A 3 0.83 -18.59 -12.80
CA ASP A 3 1.03 -17.15 -12.52
C ASP A 3 0.55 -16.31 -13.71
N LEU A 4 -0.73 -15.90 -13.68
CA LEU A 4 -1.33 -15.03 -14.69
C LEU A 4 -0.78 -13.60 -14.64
N ALA A 5 -0.07 -13.24 -13.57
CA ALA A 5 0.49 -11.93 -13.38
C ALA A 5 1.95 -11.84 -13.87
N ASP A 6 2.50 -12.89 -14.50
CA ASP A 6 3.84 -12.91 -15.11
C ASP A 6 4.95 -12.32 -14.22
N GLY A 7 4.95 -12.67 -12.93
CA GLY A 7 5.95 -12.19 -11.97
C GLY A 7 5.80 -10.72 -11.54
N LEU A 8 4.71 -10.03 -11.91
CA LEU A 8 4.44 -8.66 -11.46
C LEU A 8 4.40 -8.58 -9.93
N PRO A 9 4.91 -7.48 -9.34
CA PRO A 9 4.93 -7.32 -7.89
C PRO A 9 3.50 -7.25 -7.34
N ILE A 10 3.27 -7.89 -6.19
CA ILE A 10 1.97 -7.88 -5.51
C ILE A 10 2.16 -7.33 -4.09
N VAL A 11 1.29 -6.41 -3.70
CA VAL A 11 1.15 -5.95 -2.31
C VAL A 11 -0.27 -6.30 -1.85
N VAL A 12 -0.39 -6.96 -0.69
CA VAL A 12 -1.67 -7.35 -0.09
C VAL A 12 -1.91 -6.48 1.13
N LEU A 13 -3.05 -5.77 1.15
CA LEU A 13 -3.51 -5.05 2.33
C LEU A 13 -4.30 -5.98 3.26
N LEU A 14 -3.92 -6.01 4.53
CA LEU A 14 -4.64 -6.75 5.58
C LEU A 14 -4.83 -5.90 6.83
N ASN A 15 -5.84 -6.27 7.62
CA ASN A 15 -6.10 -5.66 8.91
C ASN A 15 -6.79 -6.65 9.87
N GLY A 16 -7.12 -6.20 11.08
CA GLY A 16 -7.80 -7.02 12.09
C GLY A 16 -9.20 -7.53 11.70
N GLY A 17 -9.79 -7.01 10.62
CA GLY A 17 -11.03 -7.54 10.03
C GLY A 17 -10.79 -8.69 9.03
N SER A 18 -9.56 -8.88 8.55
CA SER A 18 -9.18 -10.01 7.71
C SER A 18 -9.21 -11.30 8.53
N ALA A 19 -10.15 -12.18 8.22
CA ALA A 19 -10.36 -13.44 8.94
C ALA A 19 -10.56 -14.63 7.98
N SER A 20 -10.34 -15.85 8.47
CA SER A 20 -10.67 -17.09 7.76
C SER A 20 -9.89 -17.24 6.44
N ALA A 21 -10.56 -17.55 5.33
CA ALA A 21 -9.94 -17.76 4.02
C ALA A 21 -8.98 -16.63 3.59
N SER A 22 -9.28 -15.36 3.94
CA SER A 22 -8.38 -14.24 3.62
C SER A 22 -7.00 -14.38 4.28
N GLU A 23 -6.95 -14.90 5.51
CA GLU A 23 -5.70 -15.14 6.23
C GLU A 23 -4.91 -16.30 5.63
N ILE A 24 -5.61 -17.32 5.13
CA ILE A 24 -4.99 -18.46 4.46
C ILE A 24 -4.33 -18.00 3.16
N VAL A 25 -5.03 -17.19 2.36
CA VAL A 25 -4.52 -16.64 1.11
C VAL A 25 -3.33 -15.70 1.39
N ALA A 26 -3.47 -14.78 2.34
CA ALA A 26 -2.40 -13.87 2.71
C ALA A 26 -1.16 -14.62 3.22
N GLY A 27 -1.35 -15.59 4.11
CA GLY A 27 -0.26 -16.42 4.64
C GLY A 27 0.42 -17.26 3.56
N ALA A 28 -0.34 -17.84 2.62
CA ALA A 28 0.24 -18.58 1.50
C ALA A 28 1.08 -17.67 0.58
N LEU A 29 0.56 -16.49 0.23
CA LEU A 29 1.31 -15.52 -0.58
C LEU A 29 2.59 -15.05 0.12
N GLN A 30 2.53 -14.84 1.44
CA GLN A 30 3.69 -14.49 2.27
C GLN A 30 4.72 -15.61 2.31
N ASP A 31 4.30 -16.84 2.63
CA ASP A 31 5.18 -18.01 2.75
C ASP A 31 5.91 -18.33 1.44
N HIS A 32 5.22 -18.16 0.30
CA HIS A 32 5.82 -18.31 -1.03
C HIS A 32 6.62 -17.10 -1.50
N LYS A 33 6.73 -16.04 -0.69
CA LYS A 33 7.37 -14.76 -1.05
C LYS A 33 6.79 -14.16 -2.34
N ARG A 34 5.53 -14.44 -2.64
CA ARG A 34 4.85 -13.99 -3.87
C ARG A 34 4.31 -12.58 -3.73
N ALA A 35 3.92 -12.18 -2.53
CA ALA A 35 3.43 -10.84 -2.23
C ALA A 35 4.03 -10.30 -0.94
N ILE A 36 4.07 -8.99 -0.82
CA ILE A 36 4.40 -8.29 0.42
C ILE A 36 3.07 -7.94 1.12
N LEU A 37 2.94 -8.34 2.38
CA LEU A 37 1.80 -8.04 3.22
C LEU A 37 2.01 -6.70 3.93
N LEU A 38 1.03 -5.80 3.82
CA LEU A 38 1.07 -4.45 4.39
C LEU A 38 -0.20 -4.17 5.19
N GLY A 39 -0.05 -3.51 6.33
CA GLY A 39 -1.18 -3.05 7.14
C GLY A 39 -1.05 -3.48 8.59
N THR A 40 -2.09 -4.11 9.13
CA THR A 40 -2.11 -4.55 10.54
C THR A 40 -2.38 -6.04 10.64
N LYS A 41 -2.04 -6.60 11.81
CA LYS A 41 -2.26 -8.00 12.16
C LYS A 41 -3.70 -8.43 11.88
N SER A 42 -3.88 -9.61 11.29
CA SER A 42 -5.19 -10.18 11.00
C SER A 42 -5.90 -10.76 12.24
N PHE A 43 -7.14 -11.21 12.07
CA PHE A 43 -8.01 -11.61 13.19
C PHE A 43 -7.54 -12.86 13.95
N GLY A 44 -7.04 -13.88 13.26
CA GLY A 44 -6.62 -15.16 13.85
C GLY A 44 -7.66 -16.26 13.82
N LYS A 45 -8.54 -16.31 12.80
CA LYS A 45 -9.49 -17.42 12.63
C LYS A 45 -8.90 -18.48 11.71
N GLY A 46 -8.14 -19.39 12.30
CA GLY A 46 -7.52 -20.54 11.62
C GLY A 46 -8.31 -21.84 11.76
N SER A 47 -9.65 -21.81 11.73
CA SER A 47 -10.47 -23.01 11.94
C SER A 47 -11.63 -23.15 10.95
N VAL A 48 -11.97 -24.40 10.63
CA VAL A 48 -13.10 -24.79 9.79
C VAL A 48 -14.30 -25.06 10.66
N GLN A 49 -15.45 -24.51 10.28
CA GLN A 49 -16.72 -24.78 10.93
C GLN A 49 -17.68 -25.42 9.94
N THR A 50 -18.23 -26.57 10.32
CA THR A 50 -19.28 -27.28 9.58
C THR A 50 -20.62 -27.03 10.25
N ILE A 51 -21.65 -26.76 9.47
CA ILE A 51 -23.02 -26.65 9.95
C ILE A 51 -23.67 -28.02 9.78
N ILE A 52 -24.04 -28.64 10.89
CA ILE A 52 -24.70 -29.94 10.94
C ILE A 52 -26.18 -29.68 11.28
N PRO A 53 -27.13 -29.94 10.36
CA PRO A 53 -28.54 -29.77 10.64
C PRO A 53 -29.01 -30.75 11.74
N LEU A 54 -29.90 -30.29 12.61
CA LEU A 54 -30.52 -31.11 13.66
C LEU A 54 -31.99 -31.35 13.31
N SER A 55 -32.62 -32.38 13.89
CA SER A 55 -34.06 -32.63 13.71
C SER A 55 -34.87 -31.39 14.11
N GLY A 56 -35.79 -30.97 13.23
CA GLY A 56 -36.54 -29.71 13.38
C GLY A 56 -35.94 -28.58 12.54
N GLN A 57 -35.92 -27.35 13.07
CA GLN A 57 -35.40 -26.15 12.40
C GLN A 57 -34.05 -25.66 12.98
N GLY A 58 -33.34 -26.50 13.74
CA GLY A 58 -32.07 -26.18 14.38
C GLY A 58 -30.84 -26.65 13.60
N ALA A 59 -29.67 -26.08 13.91
CA ALA A 59 -28.39 -26.55 13.41
C ALA A 59 -27.26 -26.37 14.43
N MET A 60 -26.28 -27.26 14.39
CA MET A 60 -25.06 -27.19 15.19
C MET A 60 -23.90 -26.67 14.33
N ARG A 61 -23.19 -25.64 14.80
CA ARG A 61 -21.94 -25.19 14.20
C ARG A 61 -20.76 -25.83 14.93
N LEU A 62 -20.12 -26.81 14.31
CA LEU A 62 -19.02 -27.58 14.91
C LEU A 62 -17.69 -27.22 14.25
N THR A 63 -16.66 -26.98 15.05
CA THR A 63 -15.30 -26.81 14.55
C THR A 63 -14.70 -28.19 14.23
N THR A 64 -14.35 -28.43 12.97
CA THR A 64 -13.94 -29.75 12.47
C THR A 64 -12.46 -29.83 12.11
N ALA A 65 -11.82 -28.70 11.80
CA ALA A 65 -10.41 -28.67 11.42
C ALA A 65 -9.73 -27.34 11.76
N ARG A 66 -8.40 -27.32 11.66
CA ARG A 66 -7.56 -26.13 11.72
C ARG A 66 -6.82 -25.92 10.40
N TYR A 67 -6.58 -24.67 10.07
CA TYR A 67 -5.77 -24.27 8.92
C TYR A 67 -4.36 -23.90 9.36
N PHE A 68 -3.41 -24.29 8.52
CA PHE A 68 -2.00 -23.95 8.62
C PHE A 68 -1.57 -23.32 7.29
N THR A 69 -0.63 -22.37 7.36
CA THR A 69 0.00 -21.86 6.14
C THR A 69 0.90 -22.93 5.51
N PRO A 70 1.35 -22.78 4.25
CA PRO A 70 2.24 -23.75 3.60
C PRO A 70 3.53 -24.06 4.38
N SER A 71 4.04 -23.10 5.16
CA SER A 71 5.19 -23.31 6.06
C SER A 71 4.86 -24.06 7.37
N GLY A 72 3.61 -24.47 7.58
CA GLY A 72 3.17 -25.18 8.79
C GLY A 72 2.85 -24.27 9.98
N ARG A 73 2.76 -22.96 9.78
CA ARG A 73 2.41 -21.99 10.84
C ARG A 73 0.91 -22.01 11.14
N SER A 74 0.56 -22.08 12.42
CA SER A 74 -0.84 -21.97 12.88
C SER A 74 -1.27 -20.50 12.92
N ILE A 75 -2.46 -20.23 12.36
CA ILE A 75 -3.08 -18.89 12.36
C ILE A 75 -4.10 -18.75 13.52
N GLN A 76 -4.60 -19.86 14.05
CA GLN A 76 -5.64 -19.86 15.07
C GLN A 76 -5.21 -19.09 16.34
N ALA A 77 -6.02 -18.12 16.76
CA ALA A 77 -5.78 -17.21 17.89
C ALA A 77 -4.51 -16.35 17.78
N VAL A 78 -3.82 -16.39 16.63
CA VAL A 78 -2.59 -15.63 16.38
C VAL A 78 -2.80 -14.65 15.24
N GLY A 79 -3.35 -15.07 14.10
CA GLY A 79 -3.41 -14.24 12.89
C GLY A 79 -2.11 -14.28 12.08
N ILE A 80 -2.10 -13.51 11.00
CA ILE A 80 -0.98 -13.27 10.12
C ILE A 80 -0.44 -11.88 10.44
N GLU A 81 0.87 -11.81 10.71
CA GLU A 81 1.58 -10.54 10.84
C GLU A 81 1.97 -10.01 9.45
N PRO A 82 1.75 -8.72 9.18
CA PRO A 82 2.20 -8.11 7.93
C PRO A 82 3.73 -8.05 7.86
N ASP A 83 4.29 -8.11 6.65
CA ASP A 83 5.72 -7.87 6.44
C ASP A 83 6.08 -6.40 6.75
N ILE A 84 5.17 -5.49 6.41
CA ILE A 84 5.31 -4.06 6.68
C ILE A 84 4.09 -3.61 7.50
N LYS A 85 4.31 -3.40 8.79
CA LYS A 85 3.28 -2.87 9.69
C LYS A 85 3.03 -1.39 9.38
N VAL A 86 1.79 -1.06 9.04
CA VAL A 86 1.31 0.31 8.79
C VAL A 86 -0.02 0.46 9.49
N GLU A 87 -0.09 1.32 10.50
CA GLU A 87 -1.36 1.65 11.15
C GLU A 87 -2.14 2.67 10.33
N GLN A 88 -3.45 2.74 10.53
CA GLN A 88 -4.27 3.80 9.95
C GLN A 88 -3.87 5.15 10.57
N ALA A 89 -3.59 6.15 9.72
CA ALA A 89 -3.10 7.45 10.16
C ALA A 89 -3.76 8.58 9.36
N LYS A 90 -3.93 9.73 10.01
CA LYS A 90 -4.31 10.97 9.34
C LYS A 90 -3.03 11.70 8.94
N LEU A 91 -2.90 11.99 7.66
CA LEU A 91 -1.79 12.77 7.12
C LEU A 91 -2.07 14.26 7.33
N GLU A 92 -1.13 14.96 7.94
CA GLU A 92 -1.13 16.41 8.00
C GLU A 92 0.02 16.96 7.15
N THR A 93 -0.30 17.85 6.22
CA THR A 93 0.72 18.52 5.41
C THR A 93 1.38 19.61 6.25
N VAL A 94 2.63 19.38 6.64
CA VAL A 94 3.45 20.41 7.29
C VAL A 94 3.86 21.43 6.25
N THR A 95 3.27 22.62 6.29
CA THR A 95 3.69 23.74 5.43
C THR A 95 4.99 24.30 6.00
N ARG A 96 6.11 23.99 5.38
CA ARG A 96 7.39 24.64 5.68
C ARG A 96 7.54 25.87 4.79
N PRO A 97 8.09 26.99 5.29
CA PRO A 97 8.44 28.10 4.43
C PRO A 97 9.38 27.59 3.33
N LYS A 98 9.07 27.93 2.07
CA LYS A 98 9.92 27.54 0.92
C LYS A 98 11.32 28.09 1.18
N GLY A 99 12.28 27.19 1.41
CA GLY A 99 13.69 27.55 1.42
C GLY A 99 14.09 28.08 0.04
N ARG A 100 15.02 29.04 -0.02
CA ARG A 100 15.58 29.48 -1.30
C ARG A 100 16.20 28.28 -2.01
N ARG A 101 15.83 28.05 -3.26
CA ARG A 101 16.47 27.10 -4.16
C ARG A 101 17.53 27.83 -4.97
N GLU A 102 18.45 27.09 -5.57
CA GLU A 102 19.47 27.65 -6.49
C GLU A 102 18.83 28.52 -7.57
N ALA A 103 17.70 28.07 -8.13
CA ALA A 103 16.93 28.81 -9.13
C ALA A 103 16.37 30.15 -8.63
N ASP A 104 16.23 30.35 -7.32
CA ASP A 104 15.72 31.59 -6.72
C ASP A 104 16.86 32.61 -6.46
N LEU A 105 18.12 32.22 -6.68
CA LEU A 105 19.28 33.09 -6.49
C LEU A 105 19.47 34.04 -7.67
N ARG A 106 19.95 35.26 -7.37
CA ARG A 106 20.30 36.22 -8.41
C ARG A 106 21.54 35.70 -9.16
N GLY A 107 21.39 35.45 -10.46
CA GLY A 107 22.44 34.87 -11.30
C GLY A 107 22.41 33.33 -11.37
N ALA A 108 21.31 32.69 -10.96
CA ALA A 108 21.13 31.25 -11.10
C ALA A 108 21.36 30.78 -12.55
N LEU A 109 22.12 29.70 -12.71
CA LEU A 109 22.40 29.12 -14.03
C LEU A 109 21.14 28.45 -14.59
N GLU A 110 20.86 28.68 -15.87
CA GLU A 110 19.75 28.00 -16.53
C GLU A 110 20.06 26.52 -16.76
N ASN A 111 19.04 25.68 -16.68
CA ASN A 111 19.16 24.27 -17.01
C ASN A 111 19.49 24.12 -18.51
N GLY A 112 20.67 23.60 -18.84
CA GLY A 112 21.18 23.46 -20.20
C GLY A 112 20.37 22.54 -21.13
N ASN A 113 19.34 21.86 -20.63
CA ASN A 113 18.40 21.06 -21.42
C ASN A 113 17.16 21.82 -21.90
N LYS A 114 17.02 23.13 -21.62
CA LYS A 114 15.93 23.94 -22.19
C LYS A 114 16.25 24.30 -23.65
N LYS A 115 15.45 23.77 -24.59
CA LYS A 115 15.36 24.36 -25.93
C LYS A 115 14.91 25.82 -25.76
N LYS A 116 15.67 26.74 -26.33
CA LYS A 116 15.41 28.18 -26.29
C LYS A 116 14.16 28.51 -27.10
N ASP A 117 13.03 28.68 -26.43
CA ASP A 117 11.95 29.52 -26.94
C ASP A 117 12.06 30.86 -26.21
N ALA A 118 12.46 31.87 -26.95
CA ALA A 118 12.57 33.25 -26.51
C ALA A 118 11.19 33.92 -26.59
N ASP A 119 10.74 34.56 -25.51
CA ASP A 119 10.53 36.02 -25.52
C ASP A 119 10.42 36.59 -24.09
N LYS A 120 10.76 37.87 -23.98
CA LYS A 120 11.13 38.66 -22.82
C LYS A 120 9.96 39.27 -22.03
N ASP A 121 10.35 39.66 -20.80
CA ASP A 121 9.92 40.83 -20.03
C ASP A 121 8.43 41.01 -19.72
N THR A 122 8.08 40.88 -18.44
CA THR A 122 7.67 42.05 -17.65
C THR A 122 7.60 41.75 -16.16
N LYS A 123 8.07 42.70 -15.35
CA LYS A 123 7.69 42.88 -13.95
C LYS A 123 6.17 43.05 -13.89
N SER A 124 5.47 42.25 -13.09
CA SER A 124 4.20 42.64 -12.49
C SER A 124 4.14 42.15 -11.06
N ASP A 125 4.04 43.10 -10.14
CA ASP A 125 3.43 42.89 -8.84
C ASP A 125 2.11 42.14 -9.03
N SER A 126 1.99 40.96 -8.42
CA SER A 126 0.72 40.25 -8.29
C SER A 126 0.65 39.64 -6.90
N LYS A 127 0.22 40.47 -5.95
CA LYS A 127 -0.73 40.05 -4.91
C LYS A 127 -1.95 39.43 -5.62
N ALA A 128 -2.55 38.42 -4.97
CA ALA A 128 -3.51 37.44 -5.51
C ALA A 128 -2.78 36.37 -6.34
N ASP A 129 -2.64 35.12 -5.91
CA ASP A 129 -3.69 34.25 -5.36
C ASP A 129 -3.14 33.45 -4.16
N ALA A 130 -3.55 33.85 -2.96
CA ALA A 130 -3.40 33.05 -1.74
C ALA A 130 -4.79 32.63 -1.28
N SER A 131 -5.61 32.13 -2.19
CA SER A 131 -7.02 31.88 -1.89
C SER A 131 -7.68 30.98 -2.94
N LYS A 132 -7.35 29.69 -2.91
CA LYS A 132 -8.22 28.53 -3.20
C LYS A 132 -7.34 27.33 -3.56
N ASP A 133 -7.01 26.51 -2.57
CA ASP A 133 -6.69 25.07 -2.75
C ASP A 133 -6.57 24.34 -1.40
N LYS A 134 -7.27 24.84 -0.37
CA LYS A 134 -7.33 24.21 0.97
C LYS A 134 -8.73 23.75 1.33
N LYS A 135 -9.51 23.31 0.34
CA LYS A 135 -10.77 22.61 0.55
C LYS A 135 -10.80 21.47 -0.46
N ASP A 136 -11.01 20.25 0.03
CA ASP A 136 -11.15 19.01 -0.74
C ASP A 136 -9.89 18.16 -0.95
N ALA A 137 -8.93 18.21 0.00
CA ALA A 137 -8.06 17.05 0.19
C ALA A 137 -8.93 15.91 0.74
N LYS A 138 -9.47 15.07 -0.16
CA LYS A 138 -10.17 13.82 0.21
C LYS A 138 -9.33 13.12 1.29
N PRO A 139 -9.95 12.51 2.32
CA PRO A 139 -9.20 11.75 3.31
C PRO A 139 -8.41 10.68 2.57
N GLN A 140 -7.11 10.91 2.46
CA GLN A 140 -6.23 10.03 1.71
C GLN A 140 -5.97 8.84 2.61
N ASP A 141 -6.44 7.67 2.19
CA ASP A 141 -6.16 6.42 2.89
C ASP A 141 -4.64 6.22 2.93
N TYR A 142 -4.09 6.34 4.13
CA TYR A 142 -2.65 6.27 4.35
C TYR A 142 -2.09 4.88 4.02
N GLN A 143 -2.78 3.81 4.41
CA GLN A 143 -2.33 2.45 4.13
C GLN A 143 -2.32 2.18 2.62
N LEU A 144 -3.36 2.62 1.91
CA LEU A 144 -3.43 2.50 0.45
C LEU A 144 -2.34 3.32 -0.24
N ALA A 145 -2.13 4.57 0.18
CA ALA A 145 -1.07 5.41 -0.37
C ALA A 145 0.31 4.74 -0.19
N ARG A 146 0.58 4.19 1.00
CA ARG A 146 1.82 3.46 1.28
C ARG A 146 1.97 2.20 0.45
N ALA A 147 0.89 1.44 0.22
CA ALA A 147 0.92 0.27 -0.65
C ALA A 147 1.22 0.65 -2.12
N LEU A 148 0.64 1.75 -2.61
CA LEU A 148 0.90 2.26 -3.95
C LEU A 148 2.35 2.74 -4.12
N ASP A 149 2.90 3.43 -3.12
CA ASP A 149 4.30 3.85 -3.14
C ASP A 149 5.24 2.64 -3.13
N LEU A 150 4.92 1.62 -2.32
CA LEU A 150 5.69 0.39 -2.25
C LEU A 150 5.70 -0.36 -3.57
N ILE A 151 4.53 -0.63 -4.17
CA ILE A 151 4.44 -1.40 -5.41
C ILE A 151 5.11 -0.65 -6.58
N ARG A 152 4.99 0.68 -6.63
CA ARG A 152 5.72 1.51 -7.60
C ARG A 152 7.23 1.44 -7.38
N GLY A 153 7.69 1.54 -6.13
CA GLY A 153 9.10 1.42 -5.78
C GLY A 153 9.70 0.07 -6.19
N VAL A 154 9.00 -1.02 -5.86
CA VAL A 154 9.41 -2.38 -6.27
C VAL A 154 9.43 -2.52 -7.79
N SER A 155 8.40 -2.02 -8.49
CA SER A 155 8.33 -2.09 -9.95
C SER A 155 9.48 -1.31 -10.62
N MET A 156 9.80 -0.10 -10.14
CA MET A 156 10.94 0.68 -10.66
C MET A 156 12.28 -0.03 -10.42
N PHE A 157 12.47 -0.63 -9.24
CA PHE A 157 13.70 -1.33 -8.92
C PHE A 157 13.86 -2.61 -9.76
N GLN A 158 12.79 -3.40 -9.92
CA GLN A 158 12.79 -4.57 -10.79
C GLN A 158 13.06 -4.19 -12.25
N GLY A 159 12.42 -3.13 -12.75
CA GLY A 159 12.70 -2.62 -14.09
C GLY A 159 14.16 -2.19 -14.29
N ALA A 160 14.77 -1.54 -13.28
CA ALA A 160 16.17 -1.14 -13.32
C ALA A 160 17.15 -2.33 -13.26
N VAL A 161 16.79 -3.41 -12.55
CA VAL A 161 17.59 -4.65 -12.51
C VAL A 161 17.49 -5.41 -13.83
N SER A 162 16.29 -5.54 -14.40
CA SER A 162 16.09 -6.20 -15.70
C SER A 162 16.72 -5.43 -16.87
N ALA A 163 16.81 -4.09 -16.80
CA ALA A 163 17.47 -3.29 -17.84
C ALA A 163 19.02 -3.36 -17.80
N LYS A 164 19.62 -3.99 -16.78
CA LYS A 164 21.07 -4.15 -16.63
C LYS A 164 21.58 -5.54 -16.98
N GLN A 165 20.69 -6.49 -17.28
CA GLN A 165 21.03 -7.82 -17.80
C GLN A 165 20.84 -7.86 -19.32
#